data_AF-A0A7C0YYN2-F1
#
_entry.id   AF-A0A7C0YYN2-F1
#
_cell.length_a   1.000
_cell.length_b   1.000
_cell.length_c   1.000
_cell.angle_alpha   90.00
_cell.angle_beta   90.00
_cell.angle_gamma   90.00
#
_symmetry.space_group_name_H-M   'P 1'
#
loop_
_entity.id
_entity.type
_entity.pdbx_description
1 polymer ?
#
loop_
_entity_poly.entity_id
_entity_poly.type
_entity_poly.pdbx_seq_one_letter_code
_entity_poly.pdbx_strand_id
1 'polypeptide(L)'
;MEKVSELIKESVNADVEDFIRLAEKTLETLKREKGKIGRFEVISGLVKVKPVGEAIVVGDVHGDIESLAYILEHSGFLAKDSLMIFLGDYGDRGAYSAEVYYTVMKLKL
;
A
#
# COMPACT_ATOMS: atom_id res chain seq x y z
N MET A 1 5.15 -10.46 -11.51
CA MET A 1 5.18 -9.72 -12.79
C MET A 1 3.78 -9.37 -13.26
N GLU A 2 2.95 -10.30 -13.74
CA GLU A 2 1.64 -9.96 -14.34
C GLU A 2 0.74 -9.14 -13.39
N LYS A 3 0.59 -9.58 -12.13
CA LYS A 3 -0.20 -8.87 -11.11
C LYS A 3 0.31 -7.46 -10.75
N VAL A 4 1.63 -7.23 -10.77
CA VAL A 4 2.17 -5.90 -10.45
C VAL A 4 1.95 -4.98 -11.65
N SER A 5 2.25 -5.44 -12.86
CA SER A 5 1.99 -4.66 -14.07
C SER A 5 0.51 -4.29 -14.22
N GLU A 6 -0.41 -5.20 -13.90
CA GLU A 6 -1.85 -4.92 -13.87
C GLU A 6 -2.20 -3.83 -12.85
N LEU A 7 -1.66 -3.91 -11.63
CA LEU A 7 -1.90 -2.93 -10.58
C LEU A 7 -1.41 -1.53 -10.96
N ILE A 8 -0.22 -1.43 -11.56
CA ILE A 8 0.36 -0.16 -12.04
C ILE A 8 -0.43 0.39 -13.23
N LYS A 9 -0.88 -0.48 -14.14
CA LYS A 9 -1.76 -0.07 -15.24
C LYS A 9 -3.09 0.45 -14.70
N GLU A 10 -3.67 -0.20 -13.69
CA GLU A 10 -4.89 0.28 -13.04
C GLU A 10 -4.67 1.67 -12.44
N SER A 11 -3.57 1.90 -11.73
CA SER A 11 -3.29 3.20 -11.12
C SER A 11 -3.11 4.33 -12.15
N VAL A 12 -2.46 4.06 -13.29
CA VAL A 12 -2.23 5.05 -14.35
C VAL A 12 -3.51 5.38 -15.12
N ASN A 13 -4.43 4.42 -15.24
CA ASN A 13 -5.66 4.59 -16.02
C ASN A 13 -6.88 4.95 -15.15
N ALA A 14 -6.72 5.04 -13.83
CA ALA A 14 -7.80 5.38 -12.92
C ALA A 14 -8.30 6.81 -13.19
N ASP A 15 -9.61 6.96 -13.31
CA ASP A 15 -10.23 8.28 -13.39
C ASP A 15 -10.43 8.89 -11.99
N VAL A 16 -10.91 10.13 -11.98
CA VAL A 16 -11.13 10.90 -10.74
C VAL A 16 -12.18 10.24 -9.84
N GLU A 17 -13.22 9.66 -10.42
CA GLU A 17 -14.31 9.04 -9.65
C GLU A 17 -13.82 7.75 -8.98
N ASP A 18 -13.05 6.94 -9.71
CA ASP A 18 -12.39 5.76 -9.21
C ASP A 18 -11.39 6.08 -8.09
N PHE A 19 -10.59 7.14 -8.27
CA PHE A 19 -9.63 7.56 -7.26
C PHE A 19 -10.33 8.01 -5.98
N ILE A 20 -11.37 8.86 -6.08
CA ILE A 20 -12.13 9.35 -4.92
C ILE A 20 -12.77 8.18 -4.19
N ARG A 21 -13.42 7.28 -4.91
CA ARG A 21 -14.06 6.09 -4.33
C ARG A 21 -13.05 5.20 -3.60
N LEU A 22 -11.87 5.01 -4.17
CA LEU A 22 -10.80 4.25 -3.54
C LEU A 22 -10.34 4.94 -2.24
N ALA A 23 -10.08 6.24 -2.29
CA ALA A 23 -9.65 7.03 -1.14
C ALA A 23 -10.68 7.04 0.00
N GLU A 24 -11.97 7.21 -0.31
CA GLU A 24 -13.05 7.16 0.67
C GLU A 24 -13.14 5.79 1.34
N LYS A 25 -13.10 4.72 0.56
CA LYS A 25 -13.13 3.35 1.09
C LYS A 25 -11.92 3.06 1.97
N THR A 26 -10.72 3.47 1.56
CA THR A 26 -9.51 3.34 2.39
C THR A 26 -9.63 4.14 3.68
N LEU A 27 -10.14 5.37 3.64
CA LEU A 27 -10.36 6.20 4.82
C LEU A 27 -11.35 5.54 5.80
N GLU A 28 -12.44 4.96 5.30
CA GLU A 28 -13.39 4.22 6.13
C GLU A 28 -12.76 3.00 6.81
N THR A 29 -11.96 2.23 6.06
CA THR A 29 -11.19 1.10 6.61
C THR A 29 -10.27 1.58 7.72
N LEU A 30 -9.43 2.60 7.46
CA LEU A 30 -8.47 3.15 8.43
C LEU A 30 -9.15 3.68 9.70
N LYS A 31 -10.30 4.36 9.60
CA LYS A 31 -11.06 4.87 10.77
C LYS A 31 -11.51 3.75 11.70
N ARG A 32 -11.73 2.55 11.16
CA ARG A 32 -12.18 1.36 11.90
C ARG A 32 -11.02 0.51 12.42
N GLU A 33 -9.77 0.86 12.10
CA GLU A 33 -8.60 0.09 12.52
C GLU A 33 -8.29 0.29 14.01
N LYS A 34 -9.00 -0.44 14.87
CA LYS A 34 -8.83 -0.41 16.33
C LYS A 34 -8.97 -1.81 16.90
N GLY A 35 -8.17 -2.13 17.91
CA GLY A 35 -8.21 -3.44 18.56
C GLY A 35 -7.70 -4.55 17.64
N LYS A 36 -8.32 -5.73 17.70
CA LYS A 36 -7.85 -6.91 16.98
C LYS A 36 -8.36 -6.95 15.55
N ILE A 37 -7.45 -7.00 14.58
CA ILE A 37 -7.73 -7.08 13.14
C ILE A 37 -6.89 -8.19 12.56
N GLY A 38 -7.48 -9.36 12.29
CA GLY A 38 -6.74 -10.53 11.83
C GLY A 38 -5.56 -10.89 12.76
N ARG A 39 -4.33 -10.81 12.25
CA ARG A 39 -3.08 -11.04 13.00
C ARG A 39 -2.50 -9.79 13.70
N PHE A 40 -3.17 -8.65 13.58
CA PHE A 40 -2.76 -7.37 14.14
C PHE A 40 -3.56 -7.02 15.39
N GLU A 41 -2.91 -6.33 16.33
CA GLU A 41 -3.54 -5.64 17.45
C GLU A 41 -3.15 -4.16 17.39
N VAL A 42 -4.13 -3.30 17.10
CA VAL A 42 -3.94 -1.86 16.96
C VAL A 42 -4.28 -1.16 18.29
N ILE A 43 -3.27 -0.55 18.88
CA ILE A 43 -3.31 0.16 20.16
C ILE A 43 -2.95 1.62 19.90
N SER A 44 -3.96 2.43 19.57
CA SER A 44 -3.75 3.82 19.17
C SER A 44 -2.79 3.90 17.97
N GLY A 45 -1.64 4.60 18.09
CA GLY A 45 -0.61 4.70 17.05
C GLY A 45 0.36 3.51 16.97
N LEU A 46 0.16 2.44 17.76
CA LEU A 46 1.01 1.26 17.77
C LEU A 46 0.29 0.06 17.16
N VAL A 47 0.93 -0.63 16.22
CA VAL A 47 0.46 -1.92 15.71
C VAL A 47 1.36 -3.03 16.25
N LYS A 48 0.78 -3.97 16.98
CA LYS A 48 1.44 -5.22 17.36
C LYS A 48 1.07 -6.33 16.38
N VAL A 49 2.06 -7.11 15.97
CA VAL A 49 1.88 -8.22 15.03
C VAL A 49 2.71 -9.42 15.49
N LYS A 50 2.17 -10.63 15.32
CA LYS A 50 2.97 -11.85 15.56
C LYS A 50 3.99 -12.00 14.43
N PRO A 51 5.25 -12.37 14.71
CA PRO A 51 6.29 -12.52 13.69
C PRO A 51 6.07 -13.79 12.88
N VAL A 52 5.27 -13.69 11.81
CA VAL A 52 4.96 -14.78 10.88
C VAL A 52 5.41 -14.35 9.49
N GLY A 53 6.20 -15.20 8.83
CA GLY A 53 6.74 -14.91 7.50
C GLY A 53 7.79 -13.79 7.52
N GLU A 54 7.79 -12.98 6.47
CA GLU A 54 8.76 -11.90 6.25
C GLU A 54 8.12 -10.53 6.46
N ALA A 55 8.89 -9.59 7.03
CA ALA A 55 8.52 -8.18 7.11
C ALA A 55 9.33 -7.37 6.09
N ILE A 56 8.63 -6.78 5.12
CA ILE A 56 9.20 -5.90 4.09
C ILE A 56 8.93 -4.46 4.54
N VAL A 57 9.98 -3.76 4.95
CA VAL A 57 9.88 -2.37 5.42
C VAL A 57 10.25 -1.44 4.27
N VAL A 58 9.32 -0.57 3.89
CA VAL A 58 9.45 0.39 2.80
C VAL A 58 9.47 1.79 3.38
N GLY A 59 10.57 2.52 3.12
CA GLY A 59 10.70 3.93 3.46
C GLY A 59 9.99 4.83 2.45
N ASP A 60 10.51 6.03 2.29
CA ASP A 60 9.96 7.07 1.42
C ASP A 60 9.92 6.61 -0.04
N VAL A 61 8.81 6.89 -0.72
CA VAL A 61 8.59 6.55 -2.14
C VAL A 61 8.57 7.82 -3.00
N HIS A 62 8.05 8.93 -2.48
CA HIS A 62 8.06 10.24 -3.13
C HIS A 62 7.59 10.23 -4.59
N GLY A 63 6.44 9.63 -4.86
CA GLY A 63 5.83 9.64 -6.20
C GLY A 63 6.65 8.92 -7.28
N ASP A 64 7.58 8.04 -6.90
CA ASP A 64 8.31 7.16 -7.80
C ASP A 64 7.59 5.82 -7.96
N ILE A 65 6.73 5.75 -8.98
CA ILE A 65 5.94 4.56 -9.29
C ILE A 65 6.78 3.39 -9.81
N GLU A 66 7.90 3.66 -10.49
CA GLU A 66 8.80 2.63 -11.00
C GLU A 66 9.53 1.92 -9.85
N SER A 67 10.02 2.71 -8.88
CA SER A 67 10.60 2.16 -7.65
C SER A 67 9.58 1.35 -6.84
N LEU A 68 8.33 1.82 -6.72
CA LEU A 68 7.28 1.05 -6.06
C LEU A 68 7.00 -0.28 -6.77
N ALA A 69 6.91 -0.28 -8.10
CA ALA A 69 6.74 -1.49 -8.90
C ALA A 69 7.91 -2.46 -8.69
N TYR A 70 9.15 -1.95 -8.74
CA TYR A 70 10.36 -2.74 -8.50
C TYR A 70 10.32 -3.40 -7.11
N ILE A 71 9.97 -2.66 -6.06
CA ILE A 71 9.86 -3.18 -4.69
C ILE A 71 8.81 -4.30 -4.59
N LEU A 72 7.62 -4.11 -5.17
CA LEU A 72 6.55 -5.10 -5.14
C LEU A 72 6.94 -6.40 -5.88
N GLU A 73 7.64 -6.27 -7.01
CA GLU A 73 8.10 -7.42 -7.78
C GLU A 73 9.22 -8.19 -7.09
N HIS A 74 10.28 -7.49 -6.66
CA HIS A 74 11.48 -8.11 -6.12
C HIS A 74 11.27 -8.64 -4.71
N SER A 75 10.40 -8.01 -3.92
CA SER A 75 10.01 -8.55 -2.61
C SER A 75 9.14 -9.81 -2.75
N GLY A 76 8.47 -10.03 -3.89
CA GLY A 76 7.52 -11.11 -4.08
C GLY A 76 6.28 -10.99 -3.19
N PHE A 77 5.96 -9.80 -2.69
CA PHE A 77 4.89 -9.55 -1.72
C PHE A 77 3.55 -10.17 -2.15
N LEU A 78 3.18 -10.03 -3.44
CA LEU A 78 1.91 -10.55 -3.97
C LEU A 78 1.84 -12.08 -4.12
N ALA A 79 2.94 -12.80 -3.86
CA ALA A 79 3.06 -14.24 -4.08
C ALA A 79 3.27 -15.05 -2.79
N LYS A 80 3.49 -14.42 -1.64
CA LYS A 80 3.79 -15.09 -0.37
C LYS A 80 3.13 -14.41 0.82
N ASP A 81 2.91 -15.15 1.91
CA ASP A 81 2.48 -14.56 3.18
C ASP A 81 3.62 -13.73 3.78
N SER A 82 3.51 -12.42 3.62
CA SER A 82 4.47 -11.43 4.12
C SER A 82 3.72 -10.19 4.62
N LEU A 83 4.40 -9.42 5.45
CA LEU A 83 3.92 -8.15 5.98
C LEU A 83 4.70 -7.02 5.30
N MET A 84 4.00 -6.15 4.58
CA MET A 84 4.58 -4.93 4.04
C MET A 84 4.25 -3.74 4.94
N ILE A 85 5.26 -2.99 5.35
CA ILE A 85 5.16 -1.85 6.27
C ILE A 85 5.70 -0.62 5.54
N PHE A 86 4.83 0.32 5.23
CA PHE A 86 5.23 1.63 4.72
C PHE A 86 5.41 2.62 5.87
N LEU A 87 6.48 3.42 5.81
CA LEU A 87 6.84 4.35 6.88
C LEU A 87 6.36 5.79 6.65
N GLY A 88 5.76 6.11 5.50
CA GLY A 88 5.28 7.44 5.16
C GLY A 88 5.78 7.91 3.80
N ASP A 89 5.67 9.21 3.54
CA ASP A 89 6.27 9.91 2.40
C ASP A 89 6.04 9.21 1.04
N TYR A 90 4.77 8.89 0.81
CA TYR A 90 4.30 8.24 -0.41
C TYR A 90 4.40 9.16 -1.63
N GLY A 91 3.95 10.40 -1.49
CA GLY A 91 3.92 11.40 -2.55
C GLY A 91 4.95 12.52 -2.35
N ASP A 92 4.74 13.62 -3.07
CA ASP A 92 5.65 14.74 -3.26
C ASP A 92 6.88 14.39 -4.11
N ARG A 93 7.56 15.43 -4.62
CA ARG A 93 8.81 15.40 -5.44
C ARG A 93 8.72 14.64 -6.77
N GLY A 94 8.26 13.39 -6.77
CA GLY A 94 8.07 12.59 -7.97
C GLY A 94 6.78 12.91 -8.72
N ALA A 95 6.80 12.63 -10.02
CA ALA A 95 5.73 12.98 -10.94
C ALA A 95 4.46 12.12 -10.78
N TYR A 96 4.58 10.94 -10.17
CA TYR A 96 3.51 9.93 -10.12
C TYR A 96 2.95 9.74 -8.71
N SER A 97 2.80 10.85 -7.97
CA SER A 97 2.29 10.83 -6.60
C SER A 97 0.88 10.22 -6.52
N ALA A 98 0.00 10.55 -7.46
CA ALA A 98 -1.36 10.01 -7.46
C ALA A 98 -1.36 8.48 -7.66
N GLU A 99 -0.58 7.98 -8.59
CA GLU A 99 -0.47 6.55 -8.92
C GLU A 99 0.13 5.76 -7.76
N VAL A 100 1.11 6.34 -7.06
CA VAL A 100 1.66 5.75 -5.82
C VAL A 100 0.59 5.67 -4.74
N TYR A 101 -0.15 6.75 -4.48
CA TYR A 101 -1.25 6.73 -3.51
C TYR A 101 -2.32 5.70 -3.91
N TYR A 102 -2.73 5.66 -5.17
CA TYR A 102 -3.69 4.69 -5.69
C TYR A 102 -3.21 3.27 -5.40
N THR A 103 -1.97 2.96 -5.78
CA THR A 103 -1.37 1.62 -5.61
C THR A 103 -1.33 1.21 -4.14
N VAL A 104 -0.85 2.07 -3.24
CA VAL A 104 -0.77 1.78 -1.80
C VAL A 104 -2.17 1.61 -1.18
N MET A 105 -3.14 2.45 -1.55
CA MET A 105 -4.53 2.32 -1.10
C MET A 105 -5.17 1.02 -1.58
N LYS A 106 -4.87 0.59 -2.81
CA LYS A 106 -5.36 -0.66 -3.38
C LYS A 106 -4.77 -1.88 -2.66
N LEU A 107 -3.49 -1.85 -2.31
CA LEU A 107 -2.83 -2.90 -1.52
C LEU A 107 -3.38 -3.03 -0.09
N LYS A 108 -3.94 -1.93 0.46
CA LYS A 108 -4.51 -1.91 1.81
C LYS A 108 -5.91 -2.55 1.90
N LEU A 109 -6.66 -2.56 0.80
CA LEU A 109 -8.06 -3.02 0.74
C LEU A 109 -8.19 -4.48 0.31
#